data_AF-A0A7S3TBG5-F1
#
_entry.id   AF-A0A7S3TBG5-F1
#
_cell.length_a   1.000
_cell.length_b   1.000
_cell.length_c   1.000
_cell.angle_alpha   90.00
_cell.angle_beta   90.00
_cell.angle_gamma   90.00
#
_symmetry.space_group_name_H-M   'P 1'
#
loop_
_entity.id
_entity.type
_entity.pdbx_description
1 polymer ?
#
loop_
_entity_poly.entity_id
_entity_poly.type
_entity_poly.pdbx_seq_one_letter_code
_entity_poly.pdbx_strand_id
1 'polypeptide(L)'
;GDAITAVNGFSSTAEEMTDELVKSDKCEFQVARPAIRFITVDKHGGALGLKLNYAKRGRSLCIDRIGEGAIMDWNTANLSEPVQEKDRIMSVNGVEGNPAELLAELGSAAVVK
;
A
#
# COMPACT_ATOMS: atom_id res chain seq x y z
N GLY A 1 -7.97 -4.55 1.56
CA GLY A 1 -7.86 -5.98 1.23
C GLY A 1 -7.14 -6.63 2.38
N ASP A 2 -7.56 -7.83 2.76
CA ASP A 2 -7.07 -8.46 3.97
C ASP A 2 -5.70 -9.11 3.73
N ALA A 3 -4.81 -9.08 4.72
CA ALA A 3 -3.51 -9.71 4.65
C ALA A 3 -3.53 -11.03 5.45
N ILE A 4 -3.15 -12.13 4.82
CA ILE A 4 -2.92 -13.39 5.52
C ILE A 4 -1.58 -13.26 6.25
N THR A 5 -1.59 -13.41 7.56
CA THR A 5 -0.40 -13.29 8.43
C THR A 5 0.06 -14.63 8.98
N ALA A 6 -0.79 -15.66 8.94
CA ALA A 6 -0.39 -17.03 9.23
C ALA A 6 -1.31 -18.05 8.53
N VAL A 7 -0.78 -19.24 8.27
CA VAL A 7 -1.51 -20.42 7.78
C VAL A 7 -1.15 -21.61 8.66
N ASN A 8 -2.13 -22.26 9.29
CA ASN A 8 -1.92 -23.41 10.19
C ASN A 8 -0.84 -23.18 11.27
N GLY A 9 -0.72 -21.94 11.76
CA GLY A 9 0.29 -21.54 12.75
C GLY A 9 1.65 -21.15 12.17
N PHE A 10 1.87 -21.29 10.86
CA PHE A 10 3.08 -20.81 10.18
C PHE A 10 2.93 -19.34 9.79
N SER A 11 3.84 -18.48 10.26
CA SER A 11 3.80 -17.02 10.06
C SER A 11 5.16 -16.39 9.73
N SER A 12 6.16 -17.22 9.44
CA SER A 12 7.57 -16.83 9.30
C SER A 12 7.86 -16.18 7.95
N THR A 13 7.55 -16.88 6.86
CA THR A 13 7.79 -16.39 5.49
C THR A 13 6.60 -16.64 4.59
N ALA A 14 6.41 -15.79 3.58
CA ALA A 14 5.35 -15.96 2.60
C ALA A 14 5.51 -17.25 1.78
N GLU A 15 6.75 -17.71 1.57
CA GLU A 15 7.05 -18.97 0.87
C GLU A 15 6.56 -20.17 1.69
N GLU A 16 6.92 -20.27 2.97
CA GLU A 16 6.45 -21.36 3.84
C GLU A 16 4.93 -21.34 4.02
N MET A 17 4.33 -20.16 4.13
CA MET A 17 2.87 -20.02 4.17
C MET A 17 2.21 -20.48 2.87
N THR A 18 2.84 -20.23 1.72
CA THR A 18 2.34 -20.70 0.40
C THR A 18 2.50 -22.20 0.25
N ASP A 19 3.61 -22.75 0.71
CA ASP A 19 3.87 -24.18 0.74
C ASP A 19 2.82 -24.93 1.58
N GLU A 20 2.51 -24.40 2.76
CA GLU A 20 1.48 -24.96 3.63
C GLU A 20 0.08 -24.90 2.99
N LEU A 21 -0.23 -23.80 2.29
CA LEU A 21 -1.49 -23.67 1.55
C LEU A 21 -1.68 -24.72 0.47
N VAL A 22 -0.59 -25.15 -0.16
CA VAL A 22 -0.62 -26.15 -1.23
C VAL A 22 -0.68 -27.57 -0.67
N LYS A 23 -0.06 -27.82 0.50
CA LYS A 23 0.08 -29.16 1.07
C LYS A 23 -1.14 -29.62 1.88
N SER A 24 -1.94 -28.70 2.40
CA SER A 24 -2.97 -29.00 3.39
C SER A 24 -4.40 -28.91 2.85
N ASP A 25 -5.17 -29.99 3.00
CA ASP A 25 -6.60 -30.05 2.64
C ASP A 25 -7.49 -29.16 3.55
N LYS A 26 -6.99 -28.79 4.73
CA LYS A 26 -7.63 -27.88 5.68
C LYS A 26 -6.64 -26.80 6.09
N CYS A 27 -7.06 -25.53 5.96
CA CYS A 27 -6.26 -24.37 6.31
C CYS A 27 -7.00 -23.50 7.33
N GLU A 28 -6.35 -23.23 8.46
CA GLU A 28 -6.68 -22.17 9.40
C GLU A 28 -5.86 -20.93 9.05
N PHE A 29 -6.53 -19.79 8.93
CA PHE A 29 -5.89 -18.53 8.55
C PHE A 29 -5.92 -17.54 9.71
N GLN A 30 -4.77 -16.92 9.97
CA GLN A 30 -4.76 -15.65 10.68
C GLN A 30 -4.76 -14.52 9.65
N VAL A 31 -5.71 -13.62 9.79
CA VAL A 31 -5.96 -12.55 8.83
C VAL A 31 -5.92 -11.20 9.54
N ALA A 32 -5.11 -10.27 9.03
CA ALA A 32 -5.09 -8.89 9.46
C ALA A 32 -5.91 -8.03 8.49
N ARG A 33 -6.83 -7.22 9.03
CA ARG A 33 -7.54 -6.19 8.27
C ARG A 33 -6.81 -4.85 8.42
N PRO A 34 -6.25 -4.29 7.33
CA PRO A 34 -5.63 -2.98 7.39
C PRO A 34 -6.66 -1.90 7.70
N ALA A 35 -6.33 -0.97 8.60
CA ALA A 35 -7.11 0.24 8.79
C ALA A 35 -6.97 1.15 7.55
N ILE A 36 -8.10 1.62 7.02
CA ILE A 36 -8.10 2.62 5.94
C ILE A 36 -7.83 3.99 6.57
N ARG A 37 -6.96 4.77 5.94
CA ARG A 37 -6.60 6.11 6.36
C ARG A 37 -6.65 7.07 5.17
N PHE A 38 -6.90 8.33 5.48
CA PHE A 38 -6.90 9.43 4.53
C PHE A 38 -5.84 10.43 4.96
N ILE A 39 -4.96 10.81 4.04
CA ILE A 39 -3.91 11.80 4.29
C ILE A 39 -4.04 12.89 3.24
N THR A 40 -3.61 14.11 3.55
CA THR A 40 -3.52 15.18 2.56
C THR A 40 -2.09 15.64 2.48
N VAL A 41 -1.53 15.63 1.27
CA VAL A 41 -0.13 15.95 1.01
C VAL A 41 -0.06 16.99 -0.10
N ASP A 42 0.60 18.11 0.19
CA ASP A 42 0.95 19.13 -0.80
C ASP A 42 2.35 18.82 -1.33
N LYS A 43 2.49 18.74 -2.65
CA LYS A 43 3.78 18.48 -3.29
C LYS A 43 4.72 19.68 -3.26
N HIS A 44 4.19 20.89 -3.06
CA HIS A 44 4.89 22.16 -3.16
C HIS A 44 5.70 22.31 -4.46
N GLY A 45 5.15 21.78 -5.56
CA GLY A 45 5.81 21.75 -6.88
C GLY A 45 6.89 20.68 -7.05
N GLY A 46 7.18 19.88 -6.02
CA GLY A 46 8.12 18.77 -6.03
C GLY A 46 7.48 17.40 -6.36
N ALA A 47 8.24 16.33 -6.12
CA ALA A 47 7.79 14.95 -6.28
C ALA A 47 7.24 14.38 -4.96
N LEU A 48 6.39 13.36 -5.04
CA LEU A 48 5.91 12.63 -3.85
C LEU A 48 6.99 11.77 -3.18
N GLY A 49 8.02 11.37 -3.92
CA GLY A 49 9.06 10.47 -3.40
C GLY A 49 8.61 9.01 -3.30
N LEU A 50 7.72 8.55 -4.16
CA LEU A 50 7.19 7.17 -4.12
C LEU A 50 7.64 6.34 -5.32
N LYS A 51 8.15 5.13 -5.04
CA LYS A 51 8.23 4.05 -6.01
C LYS A 51 7.05 3.12 -5.82
N LEU A 52 6.28 2.88 -6.88
CA LEU A 52 5.03 2.13 -6.82
C LEU A 52 5.14 0.81 -7.58
N ASN A 53 4.55 -0.24 -7.03
CA ASN A 53 4.34 -1.54 -7.67
C ASN A 53 2.85 -1.84 -7.76
N TYR A 54 2.37 -2.27 -8.92
CA TYR A 54 0.96 -2.55 -9.16
C TYR A 54 0.77 -3.50 -10.34
N ALA A 55 -0.29 -4.30 -10.29
CA ALA A 55 -0.73 -5.08 -11.45
C ALA A 55 -1.56 -4.20 -12.39
N LYS A 56 -1.40 -4.34 -13.71
CA LYS A 56 -2.19 -3.56 -14.70
C LYS A 56 -3.71 -3.72 -14.54
N ARG A 57 -4.17 -4.89 -14.07
CA ARG A 57 -5.58 -5.19 -13.76
C ARG A 57 -5.87 -5.18 -12.25
N GLY A 58 -4.98 -4.57 -11.47
CA GLY A 58 -5.13 -4.43 -10.02
C GLY A 58 -6.18 -3.38 -9.64
N ARG A 59 -6.30 -3.13 -8.34
CA ARG A 59 -7.26 -2.14 -7.79
C ARG A 59 -6.61 -1.06 -6.90
N SER A 60 -5.29 -1.01 -6.86
CA SER A 60 -4.52 -0.19 -5.91
C SER A 60 -3.07 -0.07 -6.37
N LEU A 61 -2.35 0.94 -5.87
CA LEU A 61 -0.91 1.07 -6.01
C LEU A 61 -0.24 0.67 -4.69
N CYS A 62 0.71 -0.27 -4.73
CA CYS A 62 1.50 -0.65 -3.55
C CYS A 62 2.76 0.21 -3.48
N ILE A 63 3.07 0.77 -2.31
CA ILE A 63 4.30 1.51 -2.10
C ILE A 63 5.45 0.51 -1.98
N ASP A 64 6.32 0.47 -2.98
CA ASP A 64 7.51 -0.39 -2.99
C ASP A 64 8.66 0.25 -2.21
N ARG A 65 8.83 1.57 -2.33
CA ARG A 65 9.86 2.34 -1.63
C ARG A 65 9.44 3.78 -1.43
N ILE A 66 9.82 4.36 -0.30
CA ILE A 66 9.72 5.81 -0.03
C ILE A 66 11.12 6.42 -0.12
N GLY A 67 11.25 7.49 -0.88
CA GLY A 67 12.46 8.30 -1.03
C GLY A 67 12.19 9.77 -0.76
N GLU A 68 13.14 10.63 -1.11
CA GLU A 68 13.02 12.08 -0.93
C GLU A 68 11.81 12.64 -1.69
N GLY A 69 11.01 13.45 -1.00
CA GLY A 69 9.80 14.06 -1.54
C GLY A 69 8.73 14.29 -0.47
N ALA A 70 7.58 14.78 -0.91
CA ALA A 70 6.52 15.27 -0.01
C ALA A 70 5.97 14.21 0.96
N ILE A 71 6.03 12.91 0.64
CA ILE A 71 5.62 11.85 1.57
C ILE A 71 6.64 11.69 2.71
N MET A 72 7.93 11.81 2.43
CA MET A 72 8.96 11.75 3.47
C MET A 72 8.84 12.96 4.42
N ASP A 73 8.56 14.14 3.88
CA ASP A 73 8.30 15.35 4.66
C ASP A 73 7.01 15.21 5.49
N TRP A 74 5.96 14.64 4.90
CA TRP A 74 4.73 14.35 5.63
C TRP A 74 4.97 13.36 6.79
N ASN A 75 5.75 12.29 6.55
CA ASN A 75 6.09 11.31 7.58
C ASN A 75 6.88 11.91 8.75
N THR A 76 7.80 12.84 8.49
CA THR A 76 8.56 13.51 9.57
C THR A 76 7.67 14.39 10.44
N ALA A 77 6.59 14.95 9.87
CA ALA A 77 5.57 15.68 10.62
C ALA A 77 4.51 14.79 11.30
N ASN A 78 4.37 13.53 10.89
CA ASN A 78 3.30 12.62 11.32
C ASN A 78 3.86 11.28 11.85
N LEU A 79 4.56 11.34 12.98
CA LEU A 79 5.27 10.18 13.55
C LEU A 79 4.36 9.08 14.12
N SER A 80 3.10 9.40 14.45
CA SER A 80 2.19 8.41 15.04
C SER A 80 1.67 7.41 14.02
N GLU A 81 1.45 7.85 12.79
CA GLU A 81 0.86 7.04 11.71
C GLU A 81 1.54 7.36 10.37
N PRO A 82 2.84 7.09 10.23
CA PRO A 82 3.56 7.36 8.99
C PRO A 82 3.04 6.47 7.86
N VAL A 83 3.13 6.96 6.63
CA VAL A 83 3.01 6.15 5.41
C VAL A 83 4.23 5.25 5.34
N GLN A 84 4.01 3.97 5.10
CA GLN A 84 5.06 2.96 5.09
C GLN A 84 5.16 2.25 3.74
N GLU A 85 6.30 1.61 3.53
CA GLU A 85 6.42 0.62 2.47
C GLU A 85 5.38 -0.50 2.68
N LYS A 86 4.87 -1.04 1.59
CA LYS A 86 3.76 -2.00 1.54
C LYS A 86 2.36 -1.44 1.84
N ASP A 87 2.24 -0.18 2.23
CA ASP A 87 0.95 0.49 2.21
C ASP A 87 0.38 0.55 0.80
N ARG A 88 -0.95 0.56 0.73
CA ARG A 88 -1.69 0.57 -0.53
C ARG A 88 -2.46 1.86 -0.69
N ILE A 89 -2.17 2.56 -1.77
CA ILE A 89 -2.97 3.69 -2.24
C ILE A 89 -4.18 3.11 -2.96
N MET A 90 -5.34 3.25 -2.31
CA MET A 90 -6.63 2.72 -2.79
C MET A 90 -7.43 3.78 -3.55
N SER A 91 -7.25 5.05 -3.18
CA SER A 91 -7.95 6.22 -3.70
C SER A 91 -6.99 7.40 -3.77
N VAL A 92 -7.15 8.28 -4.75
CA VAL A 92 -6.45 9.57 -4.84
C VAL A 92 -7.45 10.60 -5.33
N ASN A 93 -7.74 11.63 -4.54
CA ASN A 93 -8.71 12.67 -4.87
C ASN A 93 -10.10 12.12 -5.30
N GLY A 94 -10.49 10.96 -4.77
CA GLY A 94 -11.74 10.27 -5.11
C GLY A 94 -11.68 9.39 -6.36
N VAL A 95 -10.55 9.35 -7.07
CA VAL A 95 -10.28 8.36 -8.13
C VAL A 95 -9.91 7.04 -7.46
N GLU A 96 -10.55 5.94 -7.86
CA GLU A 96 -10.38 4.62 -7.23
C GLU A 96 -10.24 3.49 -8.25
N GLY A 97 -9.65 2.38 -7.82
CA GLY A 97 -9.63 1.13 -8.59
C GLY A 97 -8.56 1.11 -9.67
N ASN A 98 -8.74 1.81 -10.79
CA ASN A 98 -7.86 1.68 -11.95
C ASN A 98 -6.44 2.23 -11.66
N PRO A 99 -5.39 1.39 -11.66
CA PRO A 99 -4.02 1.84 -11.36
C PRO A 99 -3.52 2.94 -12.30
N ALA A 100 -3.94 2.93 -13.58
CA ALA A 100 -3.53 3.94 -14.54
C ALA A 100 -4.14 5.31 -14.21
N GLU A 101 -5.40 5.34 -13.77
CA GLU A 101 -6.10 6.56 -13.37
C GLU A 101 -5.52 7.09 -12.05
N LEU A 102 -5.27 6.20 -11.08
CA LEU A 102 -4.60 6.56 -9.83
C LEU A 102 -3.22 7.20 -10.08
N LEU A 103 -2.43 6.64 -11.00
CA LEU A 103 -1.11 7.20 -11.37
C LEU A 103 -1.22 8.55 -12.08
N ALA A 104 -2.19 8.68 -12.98
CA ALA A 104 -2.42 9.95 -13.66
C ALA A 104 -2.74 11.05 -12.63
N GLU A 105 -3.63 10.75 -11.68
CA GLU A 105 -4.01 11.68 -10.62
C GLU A 105 -2.84 12.01 -9.67
N LEU A 106 -2.06 11.00 -9.26
CA LEU A 106 -0.81 11.22 -8.51
C LEU A 106 0.22 12.02 -9.29
N GLY A 107 0.16 12.06 -10.62
CA GLY A 107 1.06 12.84 -11.46
C GLY A 107 0.63 14.30 -11.60
N SER A 108 -0.66 14.53 -11.85
CA SER A 108 -1.21 15.85 -12.21
C SER A 108 -1.55 16.75 -11.03
N ALA A 109 -1.98 16.19 -9.90
CA ALA A 109 -2.50 16.99 -8.79
C ALA A 109 -1.36 17.65 -7.99
N ALA A 110 -1.44 18.95 -7.69
CA ALA A 110 -0.49 19.61 -6.79
C ALA A 110 -0.68 19.17 -5.33
N VAL A 111 -1.93 18.90 -4.95
CA VAL A 111 -2.34 18.39 -3.64
C VAL A 111 -3.07 17.07 -3.84
N VAL A 112 -2.66 16.04 -3.10
CA VAL A 112 -3.28 14.70 -3.14
C VAL A 112 -3.96 14.40 -1.81
N LYS A 113 -5.18 13.84 -1.89
CA LYS A 113 -6.04 13.45 -0.76
C LYS A 113 -6.43 11.99 -0.83
#